data_AF-A0A2G8JGH0-F1
#
_entry.id   AF-A0A2G8JGH0-F1
#
_cell.length_a   1.000
_cell.length_b   1.000
_cell.length_c   1.000
_cell.angle_alpha   90.00
_cell.angle_beta   90.00
_cell.angle_gamma   90.00
#
_symmetry.space_group_name_H-M   'P 1'
#
loop_
_entity.id
_entity.type
_entity.pdbx_description
1 polymer ?
#
loop_
_entity_poly.entity_id
_entity_poly.type
_entity_poly.pdbx_seq_one_letter_code
_entity_poly.pdbx_strand_id
1 'polypeptide(L)'
;GPRKGPSDINALCNADCACLDDYDPVCGSDDVLYYSPCHAGCTQHNGMGAEGKRVYSNCLCIITSPNTTNDDVIIYGNATQGQCEDNSCIFKPMFFVIVAFVLALSFSITVPTITAVLQVVAPSQRSTAMGLQSLLYRGLGTVPGPIVFGALIDKSCILWETECDGSRTCWIYRNIDFAFYTFGIVVICRILSLLFFSGSYLTYKPVEEVEVAKEVKDKP
;
A
#
# COMPACT_ATOMS: atom_id res chain seq x y z
N GLY A 1 2.31 -3.03 -22.77
CA GLY A 1 0.95 -2.46 -22.88
C GLY A 1 0.32 -2.42 -21.50
N PRO A 2 -0.50 -1.41 -21.16
CA PRO A 2 -1.19 -1.40 -19.89
C PRO A 2 -2.26 -2.51 -19.92
N ARG A 3 -2.34 -3.29 -18.84
CA ARG A 3 -3.37 -4.33 -18.69
C ARG A 3 -4.72 -3.64 -18.57
N LYS A 4 -5.69 -4.05 -19.40
CA LYS A 4 -7.10 -3.71 -19.27
C LYS A 4 -7.55 -4.00 -17.83
N GLY A 5 -8.09 -2.97 -17.16
CA GLY A 5 -8.87 -3.12 -15.94
C GLY A 5 -10.10 -4.03 -16.18
N PRO A 6 -10.75 -4.50 -15.11
CA PRO A 6 -11.59 -5.67 -15.13
C PRO A 6 -12.86 -5.43 -15.95
N SER A 7 -13.25 -6.48 -16.66
CA SER A 7 -14.62 -6.95 -16.88
C SER A 7 -15.69 -5.90 -17.21
N ASP A 8 -16.27 -6.04 -18.39
CA ASP A 8 -17.53 -5.45 -18.84
C ASP A 8 -18.43 -5.01 -17.67
N ILE A 9 -18.38 -3.72 -17.33
CA ILE A 9 -19.21 -3.11 -16.27
C ILE A 9 -20.68 -3.01 -16.74
N ASN A 10 -20.93 -3.32 -18.01
CA ASN A 10 -22.25 -3.47 -18.58
C ASN A 10 -22.72 -4.92 -18.42
N ALA A 11 -23.87 -5.05 -17.77
CA ALA A 11 -24.62 -6.27 -17.59
C ALA A 11 -26.06 -6.05 -18.09
N LEU A 12 -26.83 -7.12 -18.20
CA LEU A 12 -28.23 -7.04 -18.62
C LEU A 12 -29.07 -6.19 -17.63
N CYS A 13 -28.70 -6.13 -16.36
CA CYS A 13 -29.42 -5.42 -15.31
C CYS A 13 -29.24 -3.89 -15.36
N ASN A 14 -28.16 -3.38 -15.98
CA ASN A 14 -27.91 -1.95 -16.17
C ASN A 14 -27.94 -1.54 -17.66
N ALA A 15 -28.35 -2.43 -18.58
CA ALA A 15 -28.40 -2.15 -20.00
C ALA A 15 -29.39 -1.03 -20.39
N ASP A 16 -30.48 -0.87 -19.63
CA ASP A 16 -31.48 0.18 -19.85
C ASP A 16 -31.03 1.55 -19.31
N CYS A 17 -29.95 1.56 -18.53
CA CYS A 17 -29.39 2.74 -17.94
C CYS A 17 -28.19 3.14 -18.81
N ALA A 18 -28.35 4.15 -19.66
CA ALA A 18 -27.26 4.65 -20.51
C ALA A 18 -26.17 5.32 -19.66
N CYS A 19 -25.40 4.50 -18.94
CA CYS A 19 -24.48 4.94 -17.90
C CYS A 19 -23.34 5.74 -18.48
N LEU A 20 -23.01 6.84 -17.80
CA LEU A 20 -21.76 7.55 -18.04
C LEU A 20 -20.63 6.77 -17.37
N ASP A 21 -19.44 6.82 -17.96
CA ASP A 21 -18.21 6.27 -17.40
C ASP A 21 -17.67 7.11 -16.21
N ASP A 22 -18.56 7.75 -15.45
CA ASP A 22 -18.21 8.53 -14.26
C ASP A 22 -18.16 7.62 -13.01
N TYR A 23 -17.03 7.67 -12.30
CA TYR A 23 -16.78 6.79 -11.17
C TYR A 23 -17.38 7.37 -9.88
N ASP A 24 -18.51 6.81 -9.45
CA ASP A 24 -19.23 7.17 -8.20
C ASP A 24 -19.50 5.89 -7.39
N PRO A 25 -18.50 5.31 -6.71
CA PRO A 25 -18.59 3.96 -6.15
C PRO A 25 -19.74 3.84 -5.15
N VAL A 26 -20.48 2.74 -5.26
CA VAL A 26 -21.53 2.37 -4.31
C VAL A 26 -21.35 0.94 -3.82
N CYS A 27 -21.62 0.72 -2.54
CA CYS A 27 -21.68 -0.60 -1.94
C CYS A 27 -23.11 -1.12 -1.95
N GLY A 28 -23.34 -2.26 -2.62
CA GLY A 28 -24.63 -2.93 -2.61
C GLY A 28 -24.92 -3.63 -1.29
N SER A 29 -26.20 -3.93 -1.03
CA SER A 29 -26.63 -4.74 0.12
C SER A 29 -26.14 -6.20 0.06
N ASP A 30 -25.53 -6.60 -1.05
CA ASP A 30 -24.85 -7.87 -1.30
C ASP A 30 -23.35 -7.82 -0.97
N ASP A 31 -22.86 -6.73 -0.36
CA ASP A 31 -21.45 -6.46 -0.07
C ASP A 31 -20.54 -6.41 -1.32
N VAL A 32 -21.12 -6.15 -2.49
CA VAL A 32 -20.39 -5.98 -3.75
C VAL A 32 -20.20 -4.49 -4.05
N LEU A 33 -19.00 -4.13 -4.48
CA LEU A 33 -18.66 -2.78 -4.94
C LEU A 33 -19.03 -2.61 -6.42
N TYR A 34 -19.87 -1.63 -6.72
CA TYR A 34 -20.28 -1.28 -8.07
C TYR A 34 -19.62 0.03 -8.53
N TYR A 35 -19.38 0.15 -9.85
CA TYR A 35 -18.68 1.30 -10.44
C TYR A 35 -19.42 2.63 -10.23
N SER A 36 -20.74 2.61 -10.40
CA SER A 36 -21.62 3.74 -10.10
C SER A 36 -23.03 3.27 -9.75
N PRO A 37 -23.91 4.15 -9.23
CA PRO A 37 -25.30 3.78 -8.96
C PRO A 37 -26.06 3.33 -10.21
N CYS A 38 -25.70 3.91 -11.36
CA CYS A 38 -26.22 3.53 -12.67
C CYS A 38 -25.79 2.11 -13.04
N HIS A 39 -24.51 1.77 -12.81
CA HIS A 39 -23.99 0.43 -13.07
C HIS A 39 -24.54 -0.63 -12.09
N ALA A 40 -25.03 -0.21 -10.92
CA ALA A 40 -25.82 -1.06 -10.02
C ALA A 40 -27.30 -1.19 -10.44
N GLY A 41 -27.73 -0.46 -11.48
CA GLY A 41 -29.11 -0.45 -11.97
C GLY A 41 -30.10 0.23 -11.02
N CYS A 42 -29.63 1.16 -10.18
CA CYS A 42 -30.49 1.86 -9.22
C CYS A 42 -31.36 2.90 -9.91
N THR A 43 -32.67 2.83 -9.69
CA THR A 43 -33.66 3.75 -10.29
C THR A 43 -34.13 4.83 -9.33
N GLN A 44 -33.91 4.66 -8.03
CA GLN A 44 -34.41 5.56 -6.99
C GLN A 44 -33.28 6.07 -6.09
N HIS A 45 -33.38 7.35 -5.72
CA HIS A 45 -32.49 8.00 -4.77
C HIS A 45 -33.26 8.32 -3.50
N ASN A 46 -32.95 7.63 -2.40
CA ASN A 46 -33.66 7.75 -1.13
C ASN A 46 -33.11 8.87 -0.23
N GLY A 47 -32.27 9.76 -0.77
CA GLY A 47 -31.67 10.86 -0.02
C GLY A 47 -30.50 10.41 0.85
N MET A 48 -30.28 11.12 1.96
CA MET A 48 -29.15 10.92 2.87
C MET A 48 -29.52 9.91 3.96
N GLY A 49 -28.76 8.82 4.08
CA GLY A 49 -28.94 7.78 5.09
C GLY A 49 -28.43 8.19 6.48
N ALA A 50 -28.56 7.27 7.45
CA ALA A 50 -28.21 7.50 8.85
C ALA A 50 -26.74 7.89 9.08
N GLU A 51 -25.84 7.51 8.18
CA GLU A 51 -24.40 7.83 8.24
C GLU A 51 -23.99 9.06 7.43
N GLY A 52 -24.94 9.83 6.89
CA GLY A 52 -24.62 10.95 6.00
C GLY A 52 -24.23 10.53 4.57
N LYS A 53 -24.28 9.22 4.25
CA LYS A 53 -24.04 8.69 2.90
C LYS A 53 -25.34 8.67 2.09
N ARG A 54 -25.27 8.89 0.77
CA ARG A 54 -26.45 8.76 -0.11
C ARG A 54 -26.87 7.28 -0.20
N VAL A 55 -28.17 7.02 -0.16
CA VAL A 55 -28.74 5.68 -0.31
C VAL A 55 -29.56 5.61 -1.58
N TYR A 56 -29.31 4.56 -2.35
CA TYR A 56 -29.94 4.26 -3.63
C TYR A 56 -30.77 2.99 -3.46
N SER A 57 -31.95 2.96 -4.07
CA SER A 57 -32.89 1.84 -3.94
C SER A 57 -33.38 1.38 -5.31
N ASN A 58 -34.00 0.19 -5.32
CA ASN A 58 -34.43 -0.49 -6.55
C ASN A 58 -33.28 -0.64 -7.55
N CYS A 59 -32.19 -1.25 -7.08
CA CYS A 59 -31.01 -1.55 -7.86
C CYS A 59 -31.15 -2.92 -8.54
N LEU A 60 -31.38 -2.91 -9.86
CA LEU A 60 -31.65 -4.11 -10.66
C LEU A 60 -30.54 -5.16 -10.61
N CYS A 61 -29.28 -4.73 -10.42
CA CYS A 61 -28.14 -5.63 -10.36
C CYS A 61 -27.93 -6.27 -8.97
N ILE A 62 -28.67 -5.81 -7.95
CA ILE A 62 -28.57 -6.28 -6.57
C ILE A 62 -29.82 -7.08 -6.25
N ILE A 63 -29.69 -8.39 -6.08
CA ILE A 63 -30.84 -9.28 -5.82
C ILE A 63 -30.80 -9.76 -4.37
N THR A 64 -31.84 -9.41 -3.61
CA THR A 64 -32.06 -9.90 -2.23
C THR A 64 -33.22 -10.90 -2.25
N SER A 65 -32.94 -12.19 -2.45
CA SER A 65 -34.01 -13.20 -2.43
C SER A 65 -34.43 -13.55 -1.00
N PRO A 66 -35.73 -13.44 -0.63
CA PRO A 66 -36.23 -14.01 0.61
C PRO A 66 -36.35 -15.53 0.47
N ASN A 67 -35.74 -16.26 1.41
CA ASN A 67 -35.64 -17.72 1.41
C ASN A 67 -36.97 -18.48 1.69
N THR A 68 -38.13 -17.89 1.40
CA THR A 68 -39.41 -18.45 1.88
C THR A 68 -40.53 -18.38 0.83
N THR A 69 -40.81 -19.55 0.26
CA THR A 69 -42.09 -20.06 -0.28
C THR A 69 -42.77 -19.33 -1.45
N ASN A 70 -42.67 -19.97 -2.63
CA ASN A 70 -43.71 -20.17 -3.64
C ASN A 70 -44.28 -19.00 -4.44
N ASP A 71 -43.77 -17.77 -4.31
CA ASP A 71 -43.95 -16.73 -5.33
C ASP A 71 -42.58 -16.17 -5.72
N ASP A 72 -42.27 -16.13 -7.01
CA ASP A 72 -41.04 -15.57 -7.59
C ASP A 72 -41.03 -14.03 -7.46
N VAL A 73 -41.11 -13.51 -6.24
CA VAL A 73 -40.98 -12.07 -5.96
C VAL A 73 -39.50 -11.73 -5.90
N ILE A 74 -38.97 -11.20 -7.00
CA ILE A 74 -37.61 -10.62 -7.03
C ILE A 74 -37.64 -9.31 -6.24
N ILE A 75 -36.94 -9.27 -5.11
CA ILE A 75 -36.74 -8.04 -4.33
C ILE A 75 -35.37 -7.47 -4.69
N TYR A 76 -35.36 -6.29 -5.29
CA TYR A 76 -34.15 -5.55 -5.59
C TYR A 76 -33.56 -4.95 -4.31
N GLY A 77 -32.24 -5.03 -4.20
CA GLY A 77 -31.49 -4.50 -3.08
C GLY A 77 -31.30 -2.99 -3.16
N ASN A 78 -30.63 -2.48 -2.12
CA ASN A 78 -30.24 -1.08 -2.02
C ASN A 78 -28.73 -0.97 -2.13
N ALA A 79 -28.24 0.21 -2.52
CA ALA A 79 -26.82 0.53 -2.50
C ALA A 79 -26.57 1.80 -1.66
N THR A 80 -25.43 1.86 -1.01
CA THR A 80 -24.99 3.01 -0.22
C THR A 80 -23.75 3.63 -0.84
N GLN A 81 -23.63 4.95 -0.79
CA GLN A 81 -22.48 5.65 -1.37
C GLN A 81 -21.18 5.29 -0.65
N GLY A 82 -20.14 5.00 -1.44
CA GLY A 82 -18.80 4.69 -0.96
C GLY A 82 -18.42 3.23 -1.14
N GLN A 83 -17.26 2.87 -0.61
CA GLN A 83 -16.76 1.50 -0.62
C GLN A 83 -17.44 0.64 0.45
N CYS A 84 -17.55 -0.67 0.19
CA CYS A 84 -18.07 -1.60 1.18
C CYS A 84 -17.18 -1.66 2.42
N GLU A 85 -17.81 -1.57 3.58
CA GLU A 85 -17.14 -1.68 4.87
C GLU A 85 -16.90 -3.15 5.19
N ASP A 86 -15.82 -3.68 4.65
CA ASP A 86 -15.42 -5.07 4.91
C ASP A 86 -14.83 -5.20 6.32
N ASN A 87 -15.71 -5.39 7.30
CA ASN A 87 -15.37 -5.70 8.69
C ASN A 87 -14.90 -7.16 8.88
N SER A 88 -14.97 -7.99 7.84
CA SER A 88 -14.61 -9.42 7.89
C SER A 88 -13.14 -9.68 7.56
N CYS A 89 -12.39 -8.67 7.15
CA CYS A 89 -10.99 -8.84 6.76
C CYS A 89 -10.03 -8.82 7.96
N ILE A 90 -9.86 -9.97 8.63
CA ILE A 90 -8.90 -10.15 9.75
C ILE A 90 -7.44 -9.83 9.37
N PHE A 91 -7.10 -9.96 8.09
CA PHE A 91 -5.76 -9.71 7.58
C PHE A 91 -5.42 -8.22 7.52
N LYS A 92 -6.42 -7.33 7.45
CA LYS A 92 -6.21 -5.88 7.38
C LYS A 92 -5.49 -5.34 8.63
N PRO A 93 -5.99 -5.52 9.86
CA PRO A 93 -5.26 -5.07 11.05
C PRO A 93 -3.92 -5.81 11.20
N MET A 94 -3.84 -7.09 10.86
CA MET A 94 -2.61 -7.88 10.93
C MET A 94 -1.49 -7.29 10.06
N PHE A 95 -1.81 -6.90 8.82
CA PHE A 95 -0.85 -6.24 7.92
C PHE A 95 -0.31 -4.94 8.52
N PHE A 96 -1.18 -4.09 9.09
CA PHE A 96 -0.74 -2.85 9.73
C PHE A 96 0.19 -3.11 10.93
N VAL A 97 -0.09 -4.10 11.79
CA VAL A 97 0.84 -4.37 12.91
C VAL A 97 2.15 -4.97 12.42
N ILE A 98 2.15 -5.82 11.38
CA ILE A 98 3.38 -6.35 10.78
C ILE A 98 4.22 -5.21 10.20
N VAL A 99 3.62 -4.31 9.42
CA VAL A 99 4.33 -3.15 8.86
C VAL A 99 4.86 -2.26 9.97
N ALA A 100 4.05 -1.96 11.00
CA ALA A 100 4.49 -1.17 12.15
C ALA A 100 5.67 -1.83 12.89
N PHE A 101 5.62 -3.15 13.08
CA PHE A 101 6.70 -3.91 13.70
C PHE A 101 7.99 -3.85 12.86
N VAL A 102 7.89 -4.05 11.55
CA VAL A 102 9.06 -3.96 10.65
C VAL A 102 9.63 -2.54 10.61
N LEU A 103 8.79 -1.50 10.64
CA LEU A 103 9.24 -0.11 10.77
C LEU A 103 9.95 0.12 12.10
N ALA A 104 9.43 -0.39 13.22
CA ALA A 104 10.10 -0.28 14.51
C ALA A 104 11.49 -0.93 14.50
N LEU A 105 11.60 -2.17 14.00
CA LEU A 105 12.90 -2.85 13.82
C LEU A 105 13.85 -2.07 12.90
N SER A 106 13.30 -1.36 11.90
CA SER A 106 14.07 -0.53 10.99
C SER A 106 14.80 0.60 11.71
N PHE A 107 14.11 1.28 12.63
CA PHE A 107 14.72 2.34 13.45
C PHE A 107 15.75 1.78 14.44
N SER A 108 15.50 0.60 15.01
CA SER A 108 16.41 -0.02 15.97
C SER A 108 17.77 -0.37 15.38
N ILE A 109 17.87 -0.73 14.09
CA ILE A 109 19.14 -1.08 13.42
C ILE A 109 20.01 0.15 13.15
N THR A 110 19.43 1.35 13.08
CA THR A 110 20.17 2.59 12.82
C THR A 110 21.18 2.89 13.93
N VAL A 111 20.82 2.66 15.20
CA VAL A 111 21.68 2.91 16.36
C VAL A 111 22.97 2.07 16.32
N PRO A 112 22.94 0.72 16.25
CA PRO A 112 24.15 -0.09 16.17
C PRO A 112 24.96 0.20 14.91
N THR A 113 24.31 0.58 13.80
CA THR A 113 25.02 0.98 12.58
C THR A 113 25.87 2.24 12.81
N ILE A 114 25.30 3.27 13.44
CA ILE A 114 26.04 4.50 13.76
C ILE A 114 27.16 4.21 14.78
N THR A 115 26.88 3.39 15.80
CA THR A 115 27.89 3.00 16.79
C THR A 115 29.05 2.24 16.15
N ALA A 116 28.78 1.30 15.25
CA ALA A 116 29.82 0.56 14.54
C ALA A 116 30.71 1.49 13.70
N VAL A 117 30.12 2.47 12.99
CA VAL A 117 30.87 3.45 12.20
C VAL A 117 31.79 4.31 13.09
N LEU A 118 31.32 4.70 14.27
CA LEU A 118 32.11 5.47 15.22
C LEU A 118 33.32 4.71 15.78
N GLN A 119 33.23 3.38 15.88
CA GLN A 119 34.29 2.52 16.40
C GLN A 119 35.38 2.19 15.39
N VAL A 120 35.11 2.36 14.08
CA VAL A 120 36.09 2.10 13.01
C VAL A 120 36.81 3.37 12.51
N VAL A 121 36.37 4.55 12.94
CA VAL A 121 36.89 5.84 12.46
C VAL A 121 37.50 6.65 13.61
N ALA A 122 38.71 7.17 13.35
CA ALA A 122 39.41 8.06 14.27
C ALA A 122 38.57 9.31 14.61
N PRO A 123 38.68 9.86 15.83
CA PRO A 123 37.87 10.99 16.28
C PRO A 123 37.81 12.19 15.33
N SER A 124 38.92 12.48 14.64
CA SER A 124 39.03 13.60 13.70
C SER A 124 38.26 13.43 12.39
N GLN A 125 37.88 12.20 12.01
CA GLN A 125 37.22 11.89 10.74
C GLN A 125 35.76 11.44 10.90
N ARG A 126 35.22 11.42 12.13
CA ARG A 126 33.87 10.93 12.45
C ARG A 126 32.77 11.70 11.70
N SER A 127 32.86 13.02 11.62
CA SER A 127 31.87 13.86 10.93
C SER A 127 31.86 13.61 9.42
N THR A 128 33.04 13.41 8.81
CA THR A 128 33.16 13.06 7.39
C THR A 128 32.55 11.69 7.11
N ALA A 129 32.79 10.69 7.98
CA ALA A 129 32.23 9.35 7.84
C ALA A 129 30.70 9.33 7.95
N MET A 130 30.12 10.02 8.94
CA MET A 130 28.66 10.13 9.08
C MET A 130 28.02 10.89 7.91
N GLY A 131 28.68 11.93 7.40
CA GLY A 131 28.24 12.66 6.22
C GLY A 131 28.16 11.77 4.98
N LEU A 132 29.21 10.97 4.73
CA LEU A 132 29.24 10.02 3.63
C LEU A 132 28.18 8.92 3.79
N GLN A 133 28.03 8.37 5.01
CA GLN A 133 26.99 7.38 5.31
C GLN A 133 25.58 7.93 5.02
N SER A 134 25.31 9.17 5.44
CA SER A 134 24.03 9.84 5.18
C SER A 134 23.80 10.06 3.69
N LEU A 135 24.82 10.50 2.95
CA LEU A 135 24.75 10.67 1.50
C LEU A 135 24.43 9.35 0.79
N LEU A 136 25.10 8.26 1.17
CA LEU A 136 24.86 6.93 0.60
C LEU A 136 23.45 6.41 0.93
N TYR A 137 23.02 6.53 2.18
CA TYR A 137 21.67 6.13 2.59
C TYR A 137 20.59 6.92 1.83
N ARG A 138 20.83 8.22 1.64
CA ARG A 138 19.89 9.06 0.90
C ARG A 138 19.87 8.76 -0.59
N GLY A 139 21.04 8.60 -1.19
CA GLY A 139 21.18 8.31 -2.62
C GLY A 139 20.65 6.93 -3.02
N LEU A 140 20.88 5.91 -2.20
CA LEU A 140 20.48 4.52 -2.51
C LEU A 140 19.13 4.12 -1.92
N GLY A 141 18.62 4.85 -0.92
CA GLY A 141 17.36 4.54 -0.24
C GLY A 141 16.28 5.58 -0.53
N THR A 142 16.44 6.79 0.00
CA THR A 142 15.37 7.79 -0.04
C THR A 142 15.06 8.35 -1.43
N VAL A 143 16.03 8.36 -2.34
CA VAL A 143 15.82 8.79 -3.74
C VAL A 143 15.08 7.74 -4.56
N PRO A 144 15.53 6.46 -4.62
CA PRO A 144 14.81 5.44 -5.38
C PRO A 144 13.53 4.96 -4.68
N GLY A 145 13.38 5.17 -3.37
CA GLY A 145 12.21 4.75 -2.60
C GLY A 145 10.89 5.20 -3.23
N PRO A 146 10.63 6.51 -3.35
CA PRO A 146 9.41 7.03 -3.97
C PRO A 146 9.20 6.56 -5.42
N ILE A 147 10.28 6.37 -6.19
CA ILE A 147 10.19 5.91 -7.57
C ILE A 147 9.68 4.47 -7.63
N VAL A 148 10.25 3.58 -6.79
CA VAL A 148 9.82 2.19 -6.68
C VAL A 148 8.39 2.10 -6.14
N PHE A 149 8.06 2.90 -5.12
CA PHE A 149 6.69 2.97 -4.58
C PHE A 149 5.69 3.47 -5.62
N GLY A 150 6.02 4.48 -6.41
CA GLY A 150 5.20 4.96 -7.52
C GLY A 150 4.95 3.85 -8.55
N ALA A 151 6.00 3.17 -8.98
CA ALA A 151 5.86 2.03 -9.90
C ALA A 151 5.02 0.89 -9.31
N LEU A 152 5.10 0.64 -7.99
CA LEU A 152 4.32 -0.38 -7.31
C LEU A 152 2.83 -0.01 -7.27
N ILE A 153 2.51 1.25 -6.98
CA ILE A 153 1.15 1.81 -7.04
C ILE A 153 0.58 1.59 -8.44
N ASP A 154 1.31 1.99 -9.47
CA ASP A 154 0.90 1.82 -10.87
C ASP A 154 0.69 0.34 -11.25
N LYS A 155 1.52 -0.57 -10.72
CA LYS A 155 1.41 -2.02 -10.98
C LYS A 155 0.20 -2.65 -10.30
N SER A 156 -0.16 -2.14 -9.12
CA SER A 156 -1.30 -2.61 -8.33
C SER A 156 -2.63 -2.00 -8.79
N CYS A 157 -2.59 -1.02 -9.68
CA CYS A 157 -3.79 -0.35 -10.17
C CYS A 157 -4.69 -1.30 -10.98
N ILE A 158 -5.96 -1.37 -10.58
CA ILE A 158 -7.02 -2.12 -11.26
C ILE A 158 -7.79 -1.18 -12.19
N LEU A 159 -8.07 0.05 -11.76
CA LEU A 159 -8.91 1.00 -12.47
C LEU A 159 -8.20 2.35 -12.65
N TRP A 160 -7.92 2.69 -13.90
CA TRP A 160 -7.31 3.96 -14.30
C TRP A 160 -8.38 4.95 -14.73
N GLU A 161 -8.31 6.16 -14.19
CA GLU A 161 -8.97 7.33 -14.75
C GLU A 161 -8.12 7.90 -15.88
N THR A 162 -8.78 8.39 -16.93
CA THR A 162 -8.11 9.18 -17.96
C THR A 162 -8.83 10.51 -18.05
N GLU A 163 -8.20 11.57 -17.56
CA GLU A 163 -8.71 12.92 -17.73
C GLU A 163 -8.39 13.42 -19.15
N CYS A 164 -9.18 14.39 -19.63
CA CYS A 164 -9.00 14.98 -20.96
C CYS A 164 -7.63 15.67 -21.15
N ASP A 165 -6.95 16.06 -20.07
CA ASP A 165 -5.59 16.65 -20.07
C ASP A 165 -4.48 15.58 -20.22
N GLY A 166 -4.86 14.29 -20.28
CA GLY A 166 -3.92 13.19 -20.39
C GLY A 166 -3.30 12.75 -19.06
N SER A 167 -3.65 13.39 -17.95
CA SER A 167 -3.42 12.92 -16.58
C SER A 167 -4.09 11.56 -16.36
N ARG A 168 -3.38 10.69 -15.62
CA ARG A 168 -3.87 9.36 -15.23
C ARG A 168 -3.72 9.18 -13.73
N THR A 169 -4.86 9.15 -13.06
CA THR A 169 -5.00 8.81 -11.64
C THR A 169 -5.56 7.39 -11.55
N CYS A 170 -5.22 6.67 -10.49
CA CYS A 170 -5.77 5.35 -10.25
C CYS A 170 -6.81 5.40 -9.12
N TRP A 171 -8.03 4.92 -9.42
CA TRP A 171 -9.17 4.93 -8.51
C TRP A 171 -9.18 3.73 -7.56
N ILE A 172 -8.85 2.54 -8.06
CA ILE A 172 -8.92 1.29 -7.31
C ILE A 172 -7.63 0.49 -7.50
N TYR A 173 -7.08 0.04 -6.36
CA TYR A 173 -5.87 -0.77 -6.31
C TYR A 173 -6.20 -2.18 -5.80
N ARG A 174 -5.43 -3.17 -6.24
CA ARG A 174 -5.49 -4.52 -5.69
C ARG A 174 -4.70 -4.56 -4.39
N ASN A 175 -5.42 -4.53 -3.26
CA ASN A 175 -4.81 -4.52 -1.93
C ASN A 175 -3.86 -5.71 -1.67
N ILE A 176 -4.20 -6.90 -2.17
CA ILE A 176 -3.38 -8.12 -1.99
C ILE A 176 -2.03 -7.98 -2.71
N ASP A 177 -2.05 -7.56 -3.97
CA ASP A 177 -0.83 -7.38 -4.76
C ASP A 177 0.04 -6.27 -4.17
N PHE A 178 -0.59 -5.14 -3.80
CA PHE A 178 0.10 -4.01 -3.17
C PHE A 178 0.81 -4.44 -1.87
N ALA A 179 0.09 -5.18 -1.01
CA ALA A 179 0.64 -5.70 0.24
C ALA A 179 1.80 -6.68 0.00
N PHE A 180 1.64 -7.62 -0.93
CA PHE A 180 2.66 -8.63 -1.24
C PHE A 180 3.93 -8.00 -1.80
N TYR A 181 3.81 -7.09 -2.78
CA TYR A 181 4.98 -6.40 -3.34
C TYR A 181 5.69 -5.55 -2.29
N THR A 182 4.95 -4.80 -1.48
CA THR A 182 5.52 -3.95 -0.42
C THR A 182 6.25 -4.78 0.62
N PHE A 183 5.60 -5.85 1.13
CA PHE A 183 6.20 -6.74 2.11
C PHE A 183 7.42 -7.47 1.55
N GLY A 184 7.34 -7.99 0.32
CA GLY A 184 8.44 -8.67 -0.36
C GLY A 184 9.68 -7.77 -0.51
N ILE A 185 9.51 -6.54 -0.98
CA ILE A 185 10.61 -5.57 -1.11
C ILE A 185 11.25 -5.29 0.26
N VAL A 186 10.44 -5.04 1.28
CA VAL A 186 10.95 -4.75 2.63
C VAL A 186 11.72 -5.93 3.22
N VAL A 187 11.20 -7.16 3.10
CA VAL A 187 11.87 -8.37 3.58
C VAL A 187 13.18 -8.60 2.85
N ILE A 188 13.21 -8.47 1.52
CA ILE A 188 14.44 -8.63 0.72
C ILE A 188 15.48 -7.59 1.12
N CYS A 189 15.10 -6.31 1.21
CA CYS A 189 15.99 -5.25 1.66
C CYS A 189 16.55 -5.51 3.07
N ARG A 190 15.72 -6.05 3.98
CA ARG A 190 16.13 -6.42 5.34
C ARG A 190 17.11 -7.58 5.36
N ILE A 191 16.86 -8.65 4.59
CA ILE A 191 17.78 -9.79 4.47
C ILE A 191 19.14 -9.32 3.92
N LEU A 192 19.13 -8.53 2.85
CA LEU A 192 20.37 -7.96 2.29
C LEU A 192 21.10 -7.09 3.32
N SER A 193 20.38 -6.25 4.08
CA SER A 193 20.98 -5.43 5.15
C SER A 193 21.64 -6.29 6.23
N LEU A 194 21.00 -7.38 6.66
CA LEU A 194 21.55 -8.30 7.66
C LEU A 194 22.78 -9.04 7.13
N LEU A 195 22.77 -9.46 5.86
CA LEU A 195 23.93 -10.08 5.22
C LEU A 195 25.11 -9.11 5.18
N PHE A 196 24.91 -7.86 4.74
CA PHE A 196 25.97 -6.86 4.75
C PHE A 196 26.48 -6.52 6.15
N PHE A 197 25.58 -6.42 7.14
CA PHE A 197 25.97 -6.16 8.52
C PHE A 197 26.77 -7.33 9.10
N SER A 198 26.37 -8.57 8.85
CA SER A 198 27.12 -9.77 9.27
C SER A 198 28.49 -9.85 8.61
N GLY A 199 28.59 -9.55 7.31
CA GLY A 199 29.87 -9.46 6.60
C GLY A 199 30.77 -8.38 7.19
N SER A 200 30.21 -7.19 7.48
CA SER A 200 30.94 -6.11 8.13
C SER A 200 31.47 -6.53 9.50
N TYR A 201 30.65 -7.24 10.29
CA TYR A 201 31.05 -7.73 11.62
C TYR A 201 32.19 -8.75 11.54
N LEU A 202 32.19 -9.64 10.54
CA LEU A 202 33.29 -10.59 10.31
C LEU A 202 34.60 -9.90 9.91
N THR A 203 34.52 -8.79 9.17
CA THR A 203 35.70 -8.01 8.73
C THR A 203 36.11 -6.92 9.72
N TYR A 204 35.35 -6.73 10.80
CA TYR A 204 35.55 -5.65 11.75
C TYR A 204 36.89 -5.81 12.50
N LYS A 205 37.70 -4.76 12.50
CA LYS A 205 38.89 -4.63 13.34
C LYS A 205 38.74 -3.40 14.24
N PRO A 206 38.83 -3.53 15.57
CA PRO A 206 38.64 -2.42 16.50
C PRO A 206 39.79 -1.41 16.43
N VAL A 207 39.47 -0.12 16.54
CA VAL A 207 40.45 0.99 16.47
C VAL A 207 41.28 1.15 17.75
N GLU A 208 40.80 0.66 18.91
CA GLU A 208 41.52 0.76 20.19
C GLU A 208 42.94 0.20 20.12
N GLU A 209 43.17 -0.89 19.37
CA GLU A 209 44.52 -1.44 19.18
C GLU A 209 45.44 -0.51 18.36
N VAL A 210 44.88 0.31 17.46
CA VAL A 210 45.64 1.18 16.54
C VAL A 210 46.02 2.49 17.20
N GLU A 211 45.15 3.07 18.04
CA GLU A 211 45.47 4.30 18.77
C GLU A 211 46.45 4.02 19.92
N VAL A 212 46.27 2.93 20.68
CA VAL A 212 47.22 2.50 21.72
C VAL A 212 48.59 2.18 21.11
N ALA A 213 48.64 1.52 19.95
CA ALA A 213 49.91 1.24 19.26
C ALA A 213 50.61 2.51 18.73
N LYS A 214 49.87 3.57 18.40
CA LYS A 214 50.46 4.87 17.99
C LYS A 214 50.97 5.65 19.20
N GLU A 215 50.19 5.72 20.29
CA GLU A 215 50.64 6.38 21.53
C GLU A 215 51.87 5.71 22.15
N VAL A 216 51.96 4.38 22.09
CA VAL A 216 53.13 3.63 22.58
C VAL A 216 54.36 3.88 21.69
N LYS A 217 54.18 4.18 20.41
CA LYS A 217 55.28 4.40 19.46
C LYS A 217 55.80 5.84 19.43
N ASP A 218 54.97 6.81 19.81
CA ASP A 218 55.34 8.23 19.94
C ASP A 218 55.90 8.61 21.32
N LYS A 219 56.01 7.65 22.26
CA LYS A 219 56.62 7.89 23.57
C LYS A 219 58.15 7.70 23.45
N PRO A 220 58.96 8.75 23.70
CA PRO A 220 60.42 8.72 23.56
C PRO A 220 61.12 7.84 24.62
#